data_AF-A0A972Q763-F1
#
_entry.id   AF-A0A972Q763-F1
#
_cell.length_a   1.000
_cell.length_b   1.000
_cell.length_c   1.000
_cell.angle_alpha   90.00
_cell.angle_beta   90.00
_cell.angle_gamma   90.00
#
_symmetry.space_group_name_H-M   'P 1'
#
loop_
_entity.id
_entity.type
_entity.pdbx_description
1 polymer ?
#
loop_
_entity_poly.entity_id
_entity_poly.type
_entity_poly.pdbx_seq_one_letter_code
_entity_poly.pdbx_strand_id
1 'polypeptide(L)'
;MRPPAIERMGYYPTDEPVVEIIRTYLKPPSERGRLFDPCAGEGKAASVLGNALNCETWGVELSPERAGKAQTVMNKVYQAPWQACVLSDESISWLYLNPPYEFDRFEGQKRLEWDFLKTTSSKLMRGGLLTYIIPQKILGMIEVARLLAGHYEAITVYRFPDGLYEKFKQVVVLAYKRKLYQLPTDKEVLSLQSLASIELEPIQSAVEPIYELLPAPSRGANGKPVMFKRTDWEPEEVVEATKEAGVHKTSDWLDLIHPMRGLTQLSQPVMPLKKGHIAMLMASGMMGTVKLTDEEGKPMLIKGRVIKVVEKTEQPDAKETDTVVETYKDRFVTTVAVLKQDGIQVIQDVKGLSEFMKVHGEKIATHVLETYKPIYNLDPNANEIEVLDRLGTQRKALPGQEHAGLLPAQRHAAAALARSIRKNDVANCQAEMGTGKTTISTGVIELLDAYPAIVLCPPHLVPKWIREIEEVIPGAYAREIRRIGRNSDEVYDVNDVREFLDQYKAA
;
A
#
# COMPACT_ATOMS: atom_id res chain seq x y z
N MET A 1 -4.21 54.43 -2.42
CA MET A 1 -3.77 53.61 -3.56
C MET A 1 -2.49 52.91 -3.12
N ARG A 2 -2.52 51.60 -2.85
CA ARG A 2 -1.33 50.85 -2.39
C ARG A 2 -0.42 50.58 -3.59
N PRO A 3 0.92 50.57 -3.45
CA PRO A 3 1.82 50.32 -4.56
C PRO A 3 1.51 48.96 -5.25
N PRO A 4 1.51 48.89 -6.60
CA PRO A 4 1.13 47.69 -7.36
C PRO A 4 2.02 46.44 -7.10
N ALA A 5 3.20 46.60 -6.49
CA ALA A 5 4.06 45.50 -6.06
C ALA A 5 3.49 44.71 -4.87
N ILE A 6 2.73 45.38 -3.98
CA ILE A 6 2.08 44.76 -2.81
C ILE A 6 0.86 43.92 -3.24
N GLU A 7 0.16 44.32 -4.30
CA GLU A 7 -0.98 43.56 -4.86
C GLU A 7 -0.54 42.27 -5.58
N ARG A 8 0.70 42.19 -6.08
CA ARG A 8 1.22 41.01 -6.79
C ARG A 8 2.00 40.04 -5.89
N MET A 9 2.28 40.38 -4.63
CA MET A 9 3.15 39.61 -3.72
C MET A 9 4.49 39.17 -4.37
N GLY A 10 5.08 40.01 -5.23
CA GLY A 10 6.32 39.66 -5.96
C GLY A 10 6.20 38.55 -7.01
N TYR A 11 4.98 38.14 -7.39
CA TYR A 11 4.73 37.12 -8.41
C TYR A 11 4.98 37.63 -9.83
N TYR A 12 5.90 36.96 -10.54
CA TYR A 12 6.17 37.17 -11.96
C TYR A 12 6.16 35.81 -12.67
N PRO A 13 5.14 35.50 -13.51
CA PRO A 13 5.12 34.24 -14.25
C PRO A 13 6.32 34.17 -15.20
N THR A 14 6.88 32.98 -15.38
CA THR A 14 7.86 32.77 -16.44
C THR A 14 7.18 32.99 -17.79
N ASP A 15 7.74 33.86 -18.63
CA ASP A 15 7.20 34.13 -19.96
C ASP A 15 7.20 32.84 -20.81
N GLU A 16 6.10 32.58 -21.52
CA GLU A 16 5.87 31.37 -22.31
C GLU A 16 6.98 31.05 -23.33
N PRO A 17 7.57 32.03 -24.05
CA PRO A 17 8.71 31.75 -24.93
C PRO A 17 9.92 31.15 -24.20
N VAL A 18 10.17 31.57 -22.96
CA VAL A 18 11.30 31.04 -22.16
C VAL A 18 11.00 29.62 -21.70
N VAL A 19 9.74 29.31 -21.36
CA VAL A 19 9.31 27.95 -21.00
C VAL A 19 9.53 26.99 -22.18
N GLU A 20 9.12 27.38 -23.38
CA GLU A 20 9.33 26.58 -24.60
C GLU A 20 10.82 26.41 -24.94
N ILE A 21 11.64 27.45 -24.73
CA ILE A 21 13.09 27.33 -24.92
C ILE A 21 13.67 26.35 -23.89
N ILE A 22 13.36 26.49 -22.59
CA ILE A 22 13.86 25.59 -21.54
C ILE A 22 13.52 24.14 -21.87
N ARG A 23 12.30 23.87 -22.35
CA ARG A 23 11.87 22.53 -22.78
C ARG A 23 12.85 21.90 -23.78
N THR A 24 13.41 22.66 -24.73
CA THR A 24 14.35 22.13 -25.74
C THR A 24 15.68 21.67 -25.17
N TYR A 25 16.08 22.18 -24.00
CA TYR A 25 17.32 21.77 -23.33
C TYR A 25 17.20 20.41 -22.65
N LEU A 26 15.99 19.87 -22.48
CA LEU A 26 15.72 18.75 -21.59
C LEU A 26 15.26 17.52 -22.35
N LYS A 27 15.91 16.40 -22.07
CA LYS A 27 15.47 15.07 -22.50
C LYS A 27 14.55 14.48 -21.41
N PRO A 28 13.38 13.93 -21.79
CA PRO A 28 12.47 13.32 -20.82
C PRO A 28 13.12 12.09 -20.14
N PRO A 29 12.67 11.72 -18.94
CA PRO A 29 13.13 10.53 -18.24
C PRO A 29 12.69 9.24 -18.97
N SER A 30 13.38 8.14 -18.69
CA SER A 30 13.03 6.80 -19.22
C SER A 30 11.65 6.33 -18.75
N GLU A 31 11.28 6.68 -17.52
CA GLU A 31 9.97 6.47 -16.95
C GLU A 31 9.32 7.83 -16.66
N ARG A 32 8.68 8.01 -15.50
CA ARG A 32 8.04 9.25 -15.09
C ARG A 32 8.91 10.03 -14.12
N GLY A 33 9.19 11.29 -14.41
CA GLY A 33 9.91 12.22 -13.53
C GLY A 33 9.00 12.89 -12.50
N ARG A 34 9.59 13.71 -11.62
CA ARG A 34 8.83 14.56 -10.68
C ARG A 34 9.42 15.96 -10.64
N LEU A 35 8.67 16.90 -11.19
CA LEU A 35 8.92 18.33 -11.15
C LEU A 35 8.31 18.90 -9.87
N PHE A 36 9.07 19.72 -9.16
CA PHE A 36 8.57 20.47 -8.02
C PHE A 36 8.83 21.98 -8.18
N ASP A 37 7.77 22.76 -8.00
CA ASP A 37 7.80 24.23 -7.96
C ASP A 37 7.30 24.74 -6.59
N PRO A 38 8.19 25.20 -5.70
CA PRO A 38 7.83 25.69 -4.36
C PRO A 38 7.10 27.04 -4.38
N CYS A 39 6.97 27.67 -5.54
CA CYS A 39 6.40 29.00 -5.77
C CYS A 39 5.59 29.00 -7.09
N ALA A 40 4.66 28.06 -7.19
CA ALA A 40 4.03 27.64 -8.44
C ALA A 40 3.21 28.74 -9.16
N GLY A 41 2.74 29.77 -8.45
CA GLY A 41 1.85 30.76 -9.04
C GLY A 41 0.58 30.10 -9.57
N GLU A 42 0.23 30.40 -10.83
CA GLU A 42 -0.89 29.74 -11.52
C GLU A 42 -0.55 28.33 -12.06
N GLY A 43 0.67 27.81 -11.84
CA GLY A 43 1.08 26.46 -12.23
C GLY A 43 1.32 26.24 -13.72
N LYS A 44 1.16 27.27 -14.57
CA LYS A 44 1.24 27.17 -16.04
C LYS A 44 2.58 26.62 -16.55
N ALA A 45 3.70 27.24 -16.13
CA ALA A 45 5.03 26.82 -16.59
C ALA A 45 5.35 25.37 -16.18
N ALA A 46 5.12 25.04 -14.90
CA ALA A 46 5.31 23.70 -14.36
C ALA A 46 4.42 22.66 -15.08
N SER A 47 3.16 22.99 -15.37
CA SER A 47 2.23 22.12 -16.09
C SER A 47 2.67 21.86 -17.54
N VAL A 48 3.01 22.91 -18.29
CA VAL A 48 3.50 22.80 -19.68
C VAL A 48 4.75 21.92 -19.74
N LEU A 49 5.74 22.22 -18.90
CA LEU A 49 6.98 21.47 -18.83
C LEU A 49 6.76 20.02 -18.38
N GLY A 50 5.96 19.81 -17.34
CA GLY A 50 5.69 18.49 -16.80
C GLY A 50 4.98 17.58 -17.79
N ASN A 51 3.99 18.10 -18.51
CA ASN A 51 3.29 17.35 -19.55
C ASN A 51 4.21 17.02 -20.73
N ALA A 52 5.02 17.99 -21.18
CA ALA A 52 5.93 17.80 -22.32
C ALA A 52 7.08 16.82 -22.01
N LEU A 53 7.52 16.75 -20.75
CA LEU A 53 8.71 15.99 -20.33
C LEU A 53 8.37 14.80 -19.41
N ASN A 54 7.14 14.29 -19.48
CA ASN A 54 6.66 13.14 -18.70
C ASN A 54 7.00 13.22 -17.19
N CYS A 55 6.71 14.36 -16.57
CA CYS A 55 6.93 14.58 -15.14
C CYS A 55 5.62 14.81 -14.39
N GLU A 56 5.47 14.17 -13.24
CA GLU A 56 4.47 14.57 -12.26
C GLU A 56 4.79 15.95 -11.70
N THR A 57 3.80 16.83 -11.60
CA THR A 57 3.97 18.24 -11.22
C THR A 57 3.46 18.50 -9.81
N TRP A 58 4.39 18.80 -8.90
CA TRP A 58 4.10 19.16 -7.52
C TRP A 58 4.41 20.63 -7.29
N GLY A 59 3.64 21.30 -6.43
CA GLY A 59 3.96 22.67 -6.10
C GLY A 59 3.29 23.22 -4.84
N VAL A 60 3.73 24.42 -4.48
CA VAL A 60 3.19 25.20 -3.36
C VAL A 60 2.93 26.61 -3.86
N GLU A 61 1.79 27.19 -3.47
CA GLU A 61 1.45 28.57 -3.78
C GLU A 61 0.77 29.24 -2.58
N LEU A 62 1.20 30.46 -2.25
CA LEU A 62 0.69 31.19 -1.10
C LEU A 62 -0.72 31.75 -1.35
N SER A 63 -0.97 32.32 -2.53
CA SER A 63 -2.23 32.97 -2.87
C SER A 63 -3.35 31.95 -3.11
N PRO A 64 -4.51 32.07 -2.43
CA PRO A 64 -5.65 31.18 -2.66
C PRO A 64 -6.14 31.16 -4.11
N GLU A 65 -6.20 32.33 -4.77
CA GLU A 65 -6.67 32.43 -6.16
C GLU A 65 -5.74 31.68 -7.12
N ARG A 66 -4.43 31.90 -6.99
CA ARG A 66 -3.43 31.27 -7.85
C ARG A 66 -3.28 29.79 -7.56
N ALA A 67 -3.30 29.39 -6.28
CA ALA A 67 -3.29 28.00 -5.87
C ALA A 67 -4.49 27.24 -6.45
N GLY A 68 -5.68 27.84 -6.43
CA GLY A 68 -6.88 27.27 -7.05
C GLY A 68 -6.69 27.03 -8.56
N LYS A 69 -6.09 27.99 -9.29
CA LYS A 69 -5.75 27.79 -10.72
C LYS A 69 -4.70 26.69 -10.91
N ALA A 70 -3.63 26.70 -10.11
CA ALA A 70 -2.57 25.70 -10.19
C ALA A 70 -3.08 24.27 -9.92
N GLN A 71 -4.01 24.09 -8.98
CA GLN A 71 -4.66 22.80 -8.68
C GLN A 71 -5.45 22.22 -9.86
N THR A 72 -5.90 23.06 -10.81
CA THR A 72 -6.60 22.58 -12.02
C THR A 72 -5.66 22.06 -13.11
N VAL A 73 -4.39 22.45 -13.10
CA VAL A 73 -3.42 22.18 -14.17
C VAL A 73 -2.20 21.35 -13.74
N MET A 74 -1.93 21.27 -12.44
CA MET A 74 -0.83 20.48 -11.86
C MET A 74 -1.36 19.25 -11.11
N ASN A 75 -0.51 18.24 -10.91
CA ASN A 75 -0.91 16.99 -10.27
C ASN A 75 -1.15 17.12 -8.76
N LYS A 76 -0.34 17.94 -8.06
CA LYS A 76 -0.47 18.11 -6.61
C LYS A 76 0.00 19.49 -6.17
N VAL A 77 -0.90 20.31 -5.62
CA VAL A 77 -0.58 21.67 -5.15
C VAL A 77 -1.17 21.93 -3.78
N TYR A 78 -0.35 22.47 -2.87
CA TYR A 78 -0.82 22.97 -1.57
C TYR A 78 -0.87 24.49 -1.55
N GLN A 79 -1.99 25.03 -1.04
CA GLN A 79 -2.13 26.44 -0.74
C GLN A 79 -1.52 26.72 0.63
N ALA A 80 -0.29 27.24 0.67
CA ALA A 80 0.47 27.46 1.90
C ALA A 80 1.73 28.30 1.60
N PRO A 81 2.37 28.90 2.62
CA PRO A 81 3.78 29.23 2.52
C PRO A 81 4.64 27.95 2.43
N TRP A 82 5.72 27.97 1.64
CA TRP A 82 6.64 26.83 1.51
C TRP A 82 7.19 26.37 2.87
N GLN A 83 7.42 27.31 3.79
CA GLN A 83 7.93 27.04 5.14
C GLN A 83 6.97 26.20 6.00
N ALA A 84 5.68 26.15 5.65
CA ALA A 84 4.69 25.31 6.31
C ALA A 84 4.41 23.98 5.56
N CYS A 85 5.22 23.67 4.55
CA CYS A 85 5.16 22.43 3.81
C CYS A 85 6.32 21.50 4.19
N VAL A 86 6.03 20.20 4.22
CA VAL A 86 7.04 19.14 4.38
C VAL A 86 7.09 18.32 3.11
N LEU A 87 8.24 18.34 2.46
CA LEU A 87 8.61 17.45 1.36
C LEU A 87 9.79 16.58 1.80
N SER A 88 9.73 15.28 1.53
CA SER A 88 10.87 14.37 1.81
C SER A 88 12.12 14.82 1.06
N ASP A 89 13.29 14.70 1.69
CA ASP A 89 14.57 14.94 0.99
C ASP A 89 14.80 13.90 -0.11
N GLU A 90 15.54 14.30 -1.15
CA GLU A 90 15.85 13.48 -2.33
C GLU A 90 14.61 12.78 -2.94
N SER A 91 13.47 13.48 -3.02
CA SER A 91 12.19 12.93 -3.46
C SER A 91 11.69 13.44 -4.81
N ILE A 92 12.37 14.44 -5.40
CA ILE A 92 12.04 15.03 -6.70
C ILE A 92 13.21 14.85 -7.65
N SER A 93 12.96 14.69 -8.94
CA SER A 93 14.01 14.58 -9.96
C SER A 93 14.30 15.90 -10.67
N TRP A 94 13.38 16.87 -10.59
CA TRP A 94 13.52 18.18 -11.17
C TRP A 94 12.98 19.27 -10.23
N LEU A 95 13.83 20.23 -9.87
CA LEU A 95 13.46 21.42 -9.11
C LEU A 95 13.35 22.61 -10.08
N TYR A 96 12.12 23.08 -10.29
CA TYR A 96 11.83 24.29 -11.07
C TYR A 96 11.60 25.45 -10.11
N LEU A 97 12.49 26.44 -10.12
CA LEU A 97 12.57 27.46 -9.08
C LEU A 97 12.53 28.85 -9.71
N ASN A 98 11.36 29.47 -9.68
CA ASN A 98 11.15 30.87 -10.08
C ASN A 98 10.60 31.67 -8.88
N PRO A 99 11.45 31.94 -7.86
CA PRO A 99 11.01 32.54 -6.61
C PRO A 99 10.52 33.98 -6.81
N PRO A 100 9.64 34.49 -5.94
CA PRO A 100 9.17 35.87 -6.01
C PRO A 100 10.32 36.87 -5.84
N TYR A 101 10.25 38.01 -6.55
CA TYR A 101 11.27 39.04 -6.52
C TYR A 101 10.89 40.19 -5.60
N GLU A 102 11.79 40.53 -4.67
CA GLU A 102 11.65 41.70 -3.80
C GLU A 102 12.56 42.84 -4.29
N PHE A 103 11.95 43.96 -4.69
CA PHE A 103 12.66 45.16 -5.17
C PHE A 103 12.93 46.18 -4.06
N ASP A 104 12.04 46.27 -3.06
CA ASP A 104 12.13 47.22 -1.95
C ASP A 104 12.57 46.48 -0.68
N ARG A 105 13.72 46.83 -0.12
CA ARG A 105 14.17 46.32 1.18
C ARG A 105 13.75 47.27 2.30
N PHE A 106 13.25 46.68 3.39
CA PHE A 106 13.52 47.16 4.74
C PHE A 106 14.78 46.45 5.28
N GLU A 107 15.61 47.12 6.07
CA GLU A 107 16.80 46.52 6.69
C GLU A 107 16.41 45.31 7.56
N GLY A 108 17.01 44.13 7.30
CA GLY A 108 16.87 42.93 8.14
C GLY A 108 16.15 41.72 7.51
N GLN A 109 15.48 41.86 6.36
CA GLN A 109 14.85 40.71 5.68
C GLN A 109 15.83 39.91 4.80
N LYS A 110 15.77 38.57 4.89
CA LYS A 110 16.55 37.63 4.05
C LYS A 110 15.92 37.56 2.66
N ARG A 111 16.73 37.58 1.60
CA ARG A 111 16.26 37.47 0.21
C ARG A 111 15.59 36.11 -0.04
N LEU A 112 14.39 36.14 -0.59
CA LEU A 112 13.61 34.95 -0.89
C LEU A 112 14.29 34.07 -1.92
N GLU A 113 14.94 34.63 -2.93
CA GLU A 113 15.61 33.84 -3.98
C GLU A 113 16.63 32.85 -3.37
N TRP A 114 17.43 33.35 -2.42
CA TRP A 114 18.37 32.54 -1.65
C TRP A 114 17.66 31.54 -0.72
N ASP A 115 16.63 31.98 0.02
CA ASP A 115 15.93 31.12 0.99
C ASP A 115 15.26 29.91 0.32
N PHE A 116 14.60 30.14 -0.82
CA PHE A 116 13.99 29.09 -1.62
C PHE A 116 15.03 28.10 -2.16
N LEU A 117 16.14 28.58 -2.73
CA LEU A 117 17.21 27.70 -3.20
C LEU A 117 17.79 26.86 -2.06
N LYS A 118 18.06 27.48 -0.90
CA LYS A 118 18.63 26.81 0.26
C LYS A 118 17.71 25.72 0.82
N THR A 119 16.42 26.02 0.99
CA THR A 119 15.45 25.14 1.65
C THR A 119 14.93 24.03 0.75
N THR A 120 14.98 24.20 -0.57
CA THR A 120 14.49 23.21 -1.54
C THR A 120 15.59 22.34 -2.14
N SER A 121 16.86 22.77 -2.09
CA SER A 121 18.00 22.02 -2.64
C SER A 121 18.11 20.60 -2.06
N SER A 122 17.81 20.37 -0.78
CA SER A 122 17.84 19.02 -0.19
C SER A 122 16.76 18.08 -0.75
N LYS A 123 15.66 18.63 -1.28
CA LYS A 123 14.52 17.89 -1.83
C LYS A 123 14.85 17.23 -3.16
N LEU A 124 15.68 17.88 -3.97
CA LEU A 124 16.17 17.36 -5.24
C LEU A 124 17.04 16.12 -5.01
N MET A 125 16.81 15.05 -5.77
CA MET A 125 17.66 13.86 -5.72
C MET A 125 19.06 14.15 -6.27
N ARG A 126 20.03 13.34 -5.87
CA ARG A 126 21.38 13.37 -6.47
C ARG A 126 21.28 13.04 -7.97
N GLY A 127 21.94 13.83 -8.80
CA GLY A 127 21.82 13.79 -10.26
C GLY A 127 20.55 14.45 -10.80
N GLY A 128 19.63 14.92 -9.94
CA GLY A 128 18.45 15.65 -10.36
C GLY A 128 18.78 17.03 -10.92
N LEU A 129 17.87 17.59 -11.72
CA LEU A 129 18.06 18.86 -12.39
C LEU A 129 17.51 20.04 -11.58
N LEU A 130 18.27 21.13 -11.50
CA LEU A 130 17.82 22.45 -11.06
C LEU A 130 17.58 23.33 -12.29
N THR A 131 16.41 23.96 -12.35
CA THR A 131 16.12 25.12 -13.21
C THR A 131 15.82 26.30 -12.31
N TYR A 132 16.71 27.29 -12.27
CA TYR A 132 16.62 28.40 -11.33
C TYR A 132 16.58 29.74 -12.07
N ILE A 133 15.45 30.45 -11.95
CA ILE A 133 15.12 31.66 -12.68
C ILE A 133 15.14 32.85 -11.72
N ILE A 134 16.14 33.72 -11.86
CA ILE A 134 16.39 34.83 -10.94
C ILE A 134 16.91 36.07 -11.67
N PRO A 135 16.83 37.27 -11.06
CA PRO A 135 17.56 38.43 -11.55
C PRO A 135 19.07 38.15 -11.54
N GLN A 136 19.79 38.52 -12.61
CA GLN A 136 21.21 38.23 -12.81
C GLN A 136 22.09 38.66 -11.63
N LYS A 137 21.80 39.83 -11.03
CA LYS A 137 22.52 40.36 -9.87
C LYS A 137 22.57 39.41 -8.66
N ILE A 138 21.61 38.48 -8.54
CA ILE A 138 21.53 37.51 -7.45
C ILE A 138 22.69 36.51 -7.50
N LEU A 139 23.25 36.23 -8.68
CA LEU A 139 24.46 35.41 -8.83
C LEU A 139 25.67 36.02 -8.09
N GLY A 140 25.67 37.34 -7.88
CA GLY A 140 26.75 38.06 -7.19
C GLY A 140 26.75 37.83 -5.68
N MET A 141 25.69 37.24 -5.11
CA MET A 141 25.63 36.92 -3.69
C MET A 141 26.52 35.73 -3.35
N ILE A 142 27.38 35.90 -2.35
CA ILE A 142 28.33 34.85 -1.95
C ILE A 142 27.62 33.58 -1.48
N GLU A 143 26.46 33.70 -0.84
CA GLU A 143 25.69 32.56 -0.36
C GLU A 143 25.14 31.72 -1.52
N VAL A 144 24.58 32.38 -2.55
CA VAL A 144 24.06 31.74 -3.76
C VAL A 144 25.20 31.07 -4.52
N ALA A 145 26.29 31.81 -4.78
CA ALA A 145 27.44 31.29 -5.51
C ALA A 145 28.09 30.08 -4.78
N ARG A 146 28.24 30.13 -3.45
CA ARG A 146 28.78 29.00 -2.67
C ARG A 146 27.88 27.77 -2.73
N LEU A 147 26.56 27.95 -2.60
CA LEU A 147 25.63 26.81 -2.65
C LEU A 147 25.64 26.18 -4.04
N LEU A 148 25.57 26.99 -5.11
CA LEU A 148 25.64 26.50 -6.49
C LEU A 148 26.96 25.76 -6.75
N ALA A 149 28.10 26.35 -6.44
CA ALA A 149 29.41 25.72 -6.67
C ALA A 149 29.59 24.40 -5.89
N GLY A 150 29.10 24.34 -4.64
CA GLY A 150 29.32 23.18 -3.78
C GLY A 150 28.33 22.02 -3.97
N HIS A 151 27.07 22.32 -4.30
CA HIS A 151 26.00 21.31 -4.45
C HIS A 151 25.66 20.97 -5.89
N TYR A 152 26.06 21.79 -6.86
CA TYR A 152 25.68 21.62 -8.26
C TYR A 152 26.89 21.56 -9.19
N GLU A 153 26.70 20.90 -10.34
CA GLU A 153 27.70 20.73 -11.40
C GLU A 153 27.05 20.86 -12.78
N ALA A 154 27.89 20.94 -13.82
CA ALA A 154 27.44 21.22 -15.19
C ALA A 154 26.53 22.46 -15.25
N ILE A 155 26.94 23.53 -14.56
CA ILE A 155 26.17 24.76 -14.44
C ILE A 155 26.26 25.52 -15.76
N THR A 156 25.11 25.79 -16.39
CA THR A 156 24.99 26.77 -17.49
C THR A 156 24.10 27.92 -17.05
N VAL A 157 24.43 29.13 -17.52
CA VAL A 157 23.72 30.36 -17.18
C VAL A 157 23.49 31.15 -18.46
N TYR A 158 22.23 31.44 -18.75
CA TYR A 158 21.83 32.26 -19.89
C TYR A 158 20.93 33.40 -19.42
N ARG A 159 21.02 34.56 -20.06
CA ARG A 159 20.01 35.62 -19.84
C ARG A 159 18.74 35.33 -20.64
N PHE A 160 17.65 35.99 -20.25
CA PHE A 160 16.42 35.95 -21.05
C PHE A 160 16.63 36.56 -22.46
N PRO A 161 15.79 36.21 -23.45
CA PRO A 161 15.82 36.82 -24.77
C PRO A 161 15.59 38.34 -24.71
N ASP A 162 16.07 39.04 -25.74
CA ASP A 162 15.87 40.49 -25.89
C ASP A 162 14.37 40.84 -25.87
N GLY A 163 14.01 41.96 -25.24
CA GLY A 163 12.64 42.39 -25.01
C GLY A 163 12.00 41.83 -23.74
N LEU A 164 12.45 40.67 -23.26
CA LEU A 164 12.05 40.10 -21.96
C LEU A 164 13.07 40.41 -20.87
N TYR A 165 14.37 40.35 -21.22
CA TYR A 165 15.46 40.59 -20.30
C TYR A 165 15.43 41.98 -19.67
N GLU A 166 15.02 43.02 -20.39
CA GLU A 166 15.02 44.41 -19.91
C GLU A 166 14.09 44.63 -18.72
N LYS A 167 13.03 43.81 -18.58
CA LYS A 167 12.02 43.97 -17.52
C LYS A 167 12.60 43.72 -16.12
N PHE A 168 13.28 42.60 -15.95
CA PHE A 168 13.74 42.12 -14.63
C PHE A 168 15.20 41.64 -14.61
N LYS A 169 15.89 41.72 -15.76
CA LYS A 169 17.27 41.24 -15.97
C LYS A 169 17.42 39.78 -15.53
N GLN A 170 16.46 38.94 -15.91
CA GLN A 170 16.39 37.54 -15.50
C GLN A 170 17.40 36.66 -16.25
N VAL A 171 17.89 35.64 -15.54
CA VAL A 171 18.72 34.56 -16.06
C VAL A 171 18.09 33.21 -15.73
N VAL A 172 18.37 32.21 -16.55
CA VAL A 172 18.08 30.80 -16.29
C VAL A 172 19.40 30.13 -15.92
N VAL A 173 19.45 29.52 -14.75
CA VAL A 173 20.54 28.63 -14.32
C VAL A 173 20.05 27.20 -14.45
N LEU A 174 20.75 26.39 -15.24
CA LEU A 174 20.52 24.94 -15.35
C LEU A 174 21.72 24.21 -14.77
N ALA A 175 21.49 23.24 -13.88
CA ALA A 175 22.58 22.47 -13.27
C ALA A 175 22.11 21.13 -12.70
N TYR A 176 23.00 20.13 -12.68
CA TYR A 176 22.74 18.88 -11.97
C TYR A 176 23.14 19.00 -10.50
N LYS A 177 22.32 18.45 -9.60
CA LYS A 177 22.72 18.26 -8.21
C LYS A 177 23.80 17.19 -8.13
N ARG A 178 24.94 17.51 -7.52
CA ARG A 178 26.07 16.59 -7.37
C ARG A 178 25.67 15.35 -6.58
N LYS A 179 26.31 14.22 -6.92
CA LYS A 179 26.19 12.99 -6.14
C LYS A 179 26.81 13.10 -4.74
N LEU A 180 27.84 13.91 -4.60
CA LEU A 180 28.52 14.21 -3.34
C LEU A 180 28.79 15.71 -3.26
N TYR A 181 28.54 16.30 -2.09
CA TYR A 181 28.90 17.70 -1.85
C TYR A 181 30.41 17.89 -1.97
N GLN A 182 30.81 18.99 -2.60
CA GLN A 182 32.21 19.42 -2.68
C GLN A 182 32.33 20.80 -2.03
N LEU A 183 33.36 20.99 -1.20
CA LEU A 183 33.64 22.31 -0.64
C LEU A 183 34.12 23.22 -1.78
N PRO A 184 33.39 24.29 -2.14
CA PRO A 184 33.73 25.11 -3.29
C PRO A 184 34.99 25.92 -3.01
N THR A 185 35.85 26.03 -4.01
CA THR A 185 37.04 26.89 -3.98
C THR A 185 36.65 28.36 -4.17
N ASP A 186 37.47 29.29 -3.66
CA ASP A 186 37.23 30.72 -3.87
C ASP A 186 37.18 31.09 -5.35
N LYS A 187 37.95 30.39 -6.21
CA LYS A 187 37.92 30.59 -7.66
C LYS A 187 36.57 30.22 -8.28
N GLU A 188 35.96 29.11 -7.88
CA GLU A 188 34.64 28.69 -8.38
C GLU A 188 33.54 29.65 -7.93
N VAL A 189 33.60 30.08 -6.67
CA VAL A 189 32.66 31.08 -6.12
C VAL A 189 32.78 32.40 -6.86
N LEU A 190 34.01 32.92 -7.04
CA LEU A 190 34.26 34.16 -7.78
C LEU A 190 33.84 34.07 -9.25
N SER A 191 34.02 32.90 -9.88
CA SER A 191 33.59 32.67 -11.27
C SER A 191 32.07 32.84 -11.40
N LEU A 192 31.28 32.25 -10.50
CA LEU A 192 29.82 32.43 -10.49
C LEU A 192 29.41 33.87 -10.15
N GLN A 193 30.08 34.52 -9.19
CA GLN A 193 29.79 35.91 -8.85
C GLN A 193 30.07 36.87 -10.02
N SER A 194 31.10 36.59 -10.83
CA SER A 194 31.44 37.43 -11.99
C SER A 194 30.32 37.46 -13.04
N LEU A 195 29.53 36.39 -13.15
CA LEU A 195 28.37 36.31 -14.06
C LEU A 195 27.26 37.30 -13.69
N ALA A 196 27.28 37.89 -12.48
CA ALA A 196 26.34 38.93 -12.08
C ALA A 196 26.51 40.24 -12.85
N SER A 197 27.71 40.48 -13.40
CA SER A 197 28.10 41.76 -14.01
C SER A 197 28.54 41.65 -15.47
N ILE A 198 28.85 40.43 -15.94
CA ILE A 198 29.24 40.17 -17.34
C ILE A 198 27.99 40.13 -18.23
N GLU A 199 28.14 40.56 -19.49
CA GLU A 199 27.10 40.38 -20.49
C GLU A 199 26.96 38.89 -20.85
N LEU A 200 25.80 38.31 -20.58
CA LEU A 200 25.51 36.91 -20.86
C LEU A 200 24.83 36.76 -22.22
N GLU A 201 25.04 35.62 -22.87
CA GLU A 201 24.31 35.27 -24.09
C GLU A 201 22.82 34.98 -23.77
N PRO A 202 21.89 35.40 -24.63
CA PRO A 202 20.48 35.07 -24.47
C PRO A 202 20.25 33.56 -24.66
N ILE A 203 19.33 32.99 -23.88
CA ILE A 203 18.91 31.61 -24.06
C ILE A 203 18.20 31.46 -25.43
N GLN A 204 18.59 30.44 -26.19
CA GLN A 204 18.03 30.13 -27.51
C GLN A 204 17.62 28.66 -27.54
N SER A 205 16.70 28.28 -28.44
CA SER A 205 16.28 26.88 -28.55
C SER A 205 17.48 25.97 -28.84
N ALA A 206 17.65 24.93 -28.03
CA ALA A 206 18.70 23.94 -28.22
C ALA A 206 18.35 23.00 -29.37
N VAL A 207 19.32 22.72 -30.24
CA VAL A 207 19.17 21.76 -31.36
C VAL A 207 19.08 20.33 -30.83
N GLU A 208 19.85 20.01 -29.79
CA GLU A 208 19.83 18.74 -29.08
C GLU A 208 19.70 19.00 -27.56
N PRO A 209 19.01 18.13 -26.81
CA PRO A 209 18.93 18.25 -25.36
C PRO A 209 20.30 18.20 -24.69
N ILE A 210 20.54 19.12 -23.76
CA ILE A 210 21.80 19.23 -22.99
C ILE A 210 21.71 18.48 -21.67
N TYR A 211 20.52 18.46 -21.06
CA TYR A 211 20.26 17.82 -19.77
C TYR A 211 19.26 16.67 -19.94
N GLU A 212 19.44 15.59 -19.19
CA GLU A 212 18.59 14.42 -19.12
C GLU A 212 17.94 14.35 -17.74
N LEU A 213 16.61 14.27 -17.73
CA LEU A 213 15.86 14.14 -16.50
C LEU A 213 15.90 12.70 -16.00
N LEU A 214 16.05 12.54 -14.68
CA LEU A 214 15.97 11.23 -14.03
C LEU A 214 14.51 10.86 -13.71
N PRO A 215 14.18 9.56 -13.68
CA PRO A 215 12.92 9.09 -13.11
C PRO A 215 12.72 9.57 -11.67
N ALA A 216 11.46 9.74 -11.28
CA ALA A 216 11.12 10.10 -9.92
C ALA A 216 11.50 8.97 -8.96
N PRO A 217 12.17 9.27 -7.84
CA PRO A 217 12.50 8.22 -6.88
C PRO A 217 11.24 7.70 -6.19
N SER A 218 11.15 6.38 -6.05
CA SER A 218 10.04 5.70 -5.34
C SER A 218 10.11 5.89 -3.83
N ARG A 219 11.30 6.17 -3.29
CA ARG A 219 11.58 6.47 -1.88
C ARG A 219 12.47 7.70 -1.79
N GLY A 220 12.28 8.52 -0.76
CA GLY A 220 13.17 9.65 -0.47
C GLY A 220 14.48 9.20 0.16
N ALA A 221 15.23 10.17 0.69
CA ALA A 221 16.52 9.96 1.34
C ALA A 221 16.47 8.83 2.39
N ASN A 222 17.50 7.97 2.37
CA ASN A 222 17.63 6.79 3.25
C ASN A 222 16.47 5.78 3.14
N GLY A 223 15.80 5.71 1.99
CA GLY A 223 14.73 4.74 1.73
C GLY A 223 13.42 5.05 2.46
N LYS A 224 13.24 6.28 2.96
CA LYS A 224 11.99 6.70 3.63
C LYS A 224 10.85 6.87 2.60
N PRO A 225 9.58 6.66 2.98
CA PRO A 225 8.45 6.99 2.12
C PRO A 225 8.50 8.46 1.68
N VAL A 226 8.12 8.71 0.44
CA VAL A 226 7.99 10.08 -0.07
C VAL A 226 6.74 10.71 0.55
N MET A 227 6.93 11.79 1.29
CA MET A 227 5.87 12.57 1.90
C MET A 227 5.90 13.96 1.30
N PHE A 228 4.73 14.43 0.87
CA PHE A 228 4.50 15.83 0.54
C PHE A 228 3.19 16.23 1.20
N LYS A 229 3.27 17.08 2.23
CA LYS A 229 2.11 17.51 3.03
C LYS A 229 2.27 18.94 3.55
N ARG A 230 1.14 19.55 3.86
CA ARG A 230 1.04 20.80 4.61
C ARG A 230 1.02 20.54 6.13
N THR A 231 1.52 21.48 6.92
CA THR A 231 1.58 21.39 8.40
C THR A 231 0.80 22.47 9.14
N ASP A 232 0.52 23.60 8.49
CA ASP A 232 -0.39 24.65 8.97
C ASP A 232 -1.84 24.26 8.64
N TRP A 233 -2.43 23.44 9.50
CA TRP A 233 -3.84 23.10 9.42
C TRP A 233 -4.65 24.08 10.25
N GLU A 234 -5.71 24.64 9.66
CA GLU A 234 -6.68 25.44 10.41
C GLU A 234 -7.69 24.54 11.13
N PRO A 235 -8.22 24.93 12.31
CA PRO A 235 -9.17 24.12 13.08
C PRO A 235 -10.35 23.61 12.26
N GLU A 236 -10.90 24.45 11.37
CA GLU A 236 -12.01 24.13 10.49
C GLU A 236 -11.65 23.01 9.50
N GLU A 237 -10.44 23.06 8.94
CA GLU A 237 -9.92 22.04 8.02
C GLU A 237 -9.71 20.71 8.75
N VAL A 238 -9.24 20.74 10.00
CA VAL A 238 -9.10 19.53 10.82
C VAL A 238 -10.46 18.90 11.10
N VAL A 239 -11.49 19.70 11.40
CA VAL A 239 -12.85 19.22 11.60
C VAL A 239 -13.36 18.54 10.33
N GLU A 240 -13.18 19.17 9.17
CA GLU A 240 -13.66 18.62 7.91
C GLU A 240 -12.90 17.34 7.51
N ALA A 241 -11.57 17.32 7.62
CA ALA A 241 -10.76 16.13 7.40
C ALA A 241 -11.13 15.00 8.38
N THR A 242 -11.46 15.34 9.64
CA THR A 242 -11.93 14.37 10.62
C THR A 242 -13.29 13.80 10.20
N LYS A 243 -14.25 14.62 9.77
CA LYS A 243 -15.53 14.11 9.25
C LYS A 243 -15.36 13.24 8.02
N GLU A 244 -14.37 13.51 7.17
CA GLU A 244 -14.12 12.74 5.96
C GLU A 244 -13.40 11.41 6.25
N ALA A 245 -12.33 11.42 7.04
CA ALA A 245 -11.40 10.30 7.19
C ALA A 245 -10.97 10.03 8.66
N GLY A 246 -11.71 10.55 9.64
CA GLY A 246 -11.38 10.41 11.05
C GLY A 246 -11.53 8.97 11.57
N VAL A 247 -10.90 8.72 12.72
CA VAL A 247 -10.90 7.41 13.42
C VAL A 247 -12.31 6.85 13.59
N HIS A 248 -13.32 7.71 13.72
CA HIS A 248 -14.71 7.26 13.89
C HIS A 248 -15.27 6.44 12.72
N LYS A 249 -14.61 6.46 11.55
CA LYS A 249 -14.97 5.65 10.38
C LYS A 249 -14.20 4.33 10.29
N THR A 250 -13.18 4.10 11.12
CA THR A 250 -12.40 2.86 11.07
C THR A 250 -13.22 1.68 11.58
N SER A 251 -12.91 0.47 11.10
CA SER A 251 -13.52 -0.77 11.58
C SER A 251 -13.38 -0.90 13.09
N ASP A 252 -12.18 -0.66 13.61
CA ASP A 252 -11.84 -0.85 15.02
C ASP A 252 -12.68 0.06 15.93
N TRP A 253 -12.87 1.32 15.52
CA TRP A 253 -13.74 2.24 16.24
C TRP A 253 -15.20 1.80 16.16
N LEU A 254 -15.66 1.42 14.97
CA LEU A 254 -17.03 0.98 14.75
C LEU A 254 -17.35 -0.31 15.52
N ASP A 255 -16.39 -1.23 15.66
CA ASP A 255 -16.53 -2.46 16.42
C ASP A 255 -16.57 -2.19 17.93
N LEU A 256 -15.80 -1.19 18.39
CA LEU A 256 -15.82 -0.73 19.78
C LEU A 256 -17.21 -0.18 20.17
N ILE A 257 -17.82 0.64 19.31
CA ILE A 257 -19.14 1.26 19.57
C ILE A 257 -20.32 0.37 19.15
N HIS A 258 -20.09 -0.61 18.28
CA HIS A 258 -21.06 -1.60 17.84
C HIS A 258 -20.50 -3.02 18.05
N PRO A 259 -20.47 -3.54 19.29
CA PRO A 259 -19.90 -4.86 19.61
C PRO A 259 -20.59 -6.04 18.90
N MET A 260 -21.76 -5.79 18.29
CA MET A 260 -22.47 -6.73 17.43
C MET A 260 -21.85 -6.90 16.03
N ARG A 261 -21.06 -5.94 15.53
CA ARG A 261 -20.41 -6.03 14.21
C ARG A 261 -19.40 -7.19 14.13
N GLY A 262 -18.71 -7.47 15.24
CA GLY A 262 -17.77 -8.58 15.35
C GLY A 262 -18.39 -9.94 15.62
N LEU A 263 -19.73 -10.03 15.82
CA LEU A 263 -20.42 -11.31 15.89
C LEU A 263 -20.53 -11.88 14.48
N THR A 264 -19.47 -12.57 14.04
CA THR A 264 -19.45 -13.31 12.78
C THR A 264 -20.59 -14.33 12.81
N GLN A 265 -21.71 -14.02 12.18
CA GLN A 265 -22.71 -15.03 11.86
C GLN A 265 -22.05 -16.00 10.90
N LEU A 266 -22.00 -17.28 11.26
CA LEU A 266 -21.59 -18.35 10.36
C LEU A 266 -22.64 -18.48 9.25
N SER A 267 -22.73 -17.53 8.33
CA SER A 267 -23.83 -17.46 7.36
C SER A 267 -23.77 -18.62 6.36
N GLN A 268 -22.56 -19.05 6.00
CA GLN A 268 -22.39 -20.13 5.03
C GLN A 268 -21.09 -20.94 5.22
N PRO A 269 -21.15 -22.23 5.56
CA PRO A 269 -19.97 -23.08 5.65
C PRO A 269 -19.39 -23.39 4.27
N VAL A 270 -18.08 -23.61 4.17
CA VAL A 270 -17.42 -23.94 2.89
C VAL A 270 -17.79 -25.35 2.40
N MET A 271 -17.88 -26.31 3.32
CA MET A 271 -18.26 -27.70 3.07
C MET A 271 -19.35 -28.17 4.04
N PRO A 272 -20.03 -29.32 3.77
CA PRO A 272 -21.06 -29.84 4.66
C PRO A 272 -20.55 -30.06 6.09
N LEU A 273 -21.37 -29.66 7.07
CA LEU A 273 -21.04 -29.82 8.48
C LEU A 273 -21.13 -31.29 8.90
N LYS A 274 -20.10 -31.80 9.59
CA LYS A 274 -20.14 -33.12 10.22
C LYS A 274 -20.99 -33.07 11.49
N LYS A 275 -21.48 -34.22 11.95
CA LYS A 275 -22.27 -34.35 13.21
C LYS A 275 -21.60 -33.65 14.41
N GLY A 276 -20.27 -33.73 14.52
CA GLY A 276 -19.50 -33.02 15.56
C GLY A 276 -19.58 -31.50 15.47
N HIS A 277 -19.52 -30.92 14.25
CA HIS A 277 -19.64 -29.47 14.05
C HIS A 277 -21.04 -28.96 14.42
N ILE A 278 -22.08 -29.75 14.12
CA ILE A 278 -23.47 -29.44 14.49
C ILE A 278 -23.61 -29.37 16.01
N ALA A 279 -23.04 -30.34 16.73
CA ALA A 279 -23.02 -30.31 18.19
C ALA A 279 -22.27 -29.09 18.74
N MET A 280 -21.14 -28.70 18.13
CA MET A 280 -20.38 -27.50 18.53
C MET A 280 -21.14 -26.19 18.27
N LEU A 281 -21.81 -26.05 17.13
CA LEU A 281 -22.61 -24.86 16.79
C LEU A 281 -23.86 -24.73 17.67
N MET A 282 -24.46 -25.85 18.05
CA MET A 282 -25.52 -25.86 19.04
C MET A 282 -24.96 -25.42 20.38
N ALA A 283 -23.84 -26.01 20.82
CA ALA A 283 -23.19 -25.69 22.08
C ALA A 283 -22.84 -24.20 22.20
N SER A 284 -22.25 -23.62 21.15
CA SER A 284 -21.85 -22.21 21.12
C SER A 284 -23.04 -21.23 21.14
N GLY A 285 -24.26 -21.72 20.93
CA GLY A 285 -25.45 -20.89 20.78
C GLY A 285 -25.53 -20.16 19.42
N MET A 286 -24.62 -20.45 18.50
CA MET A 286 -24.58 -19.84 17.16
C MET A 286 -25.77 -20.25 16.28
N MET A 287 -26.42 -21.38 16.58
CA MET A 287 -27.66 -21.81 15.91
C MET A 287 -28.90 -20.99 16.31
N GLY A 288 -28.79 -20.10 17.30
CA GLY A 288 -29.95 -19.38 17.83
C GLY A 288 -30.95 -20.34 18.47
N THR A 289 -32.24 -20.19 18.14
CA THR A 289 -33.31 -21.06 18.63
C THR A 289 -33.86 -21.90 17.50
N VAL A 290 -33.69 -23.22 17.61
CA VAL A 290 -34.12 -24.21 16.63
C VAL A 290 -35.54 -24.66 16.96
N LYS A 291 -36.46 -24.56 15.99
CA LYS A 291 -37.85 -25.03 16.13
C LYS A 291 -37.96 -26.43 15.55
N LEU A 292 -38.38 -27.40 16.36
CA LEU A 292 -38.55 -28.80 15.96
C LEU A 292 -39.85 -29.37 16.49
N THR A 293 -40.13 -30.62 16.14
CA THR A 293 -41.20 -31.42 16.73
C THR A 293 -40.62 -32.57 17.54
N ASP A 294 -41.21 -32.90 18.67
CA ASP A 294 -40.87 -34.10 19.44
C ASP A 294 -41.27 -35.41 18.72
N GLU A 295 -41.22 -36.55 19.42
CA GLU A 295 -41.59 -37.86 18.87
C GLU A 295 -43.10 -37.99 18.62
N GLU A 296 -43.93 -37.25 19.35
CA GLU A 296 -45.39 -37.20 19.21
C GLU A 296 -45.85 -36.16 18.18
N GLY A 297 -44.92 -35.44 17.54
CA GLY A 297 -45.20 -34.41 16.55
C GLY A 297 -45.54 -33.04 17.14
N LYS A 298 -45.44 -32.85 18.46
CA LYS A 298 -45.73 -31.57 19.12
C LYS A 298 -44.55 -30.59 18.99
N PRO A 299 -44.81 -29.27 18.97
CA PRO A 299 -43.76 -28.27 18.80
C PRO A 299 -42.81 -28.23 20.01
N MET A 300 -41.53 -28.05 19.73
CA MET A 300 -40.44 -27.99 20.69
C MET A 300 -39.41 -26.93 20.25
N LEU A 301 -38.87 -26.16 21.20
CA LEU A 301 -37.80 -25.21 20.95
C LEU A 301 -36.50 -25.70 21.59
N ILE A 302 -35.40 -25.58 20.86
CA ILE A 302 -34.08 -25.98 21.34
C ILE A 302 -33.14 -24.79 21.27
N LYS A 303 -32.41 -24.54 22.36
CA LYS A 303 -31.37 -23.52 22.42
C LYS A 303 -30.16 -24.07 23.17
N GLY A 304 -29.03 -24.14 22.49
CA GLY A 304 -27.77 -24.43 23.14
C GLY A 304 -27.07 -23.16 23.61
N ARG A 305 -26.26 -23.28 24.66
CA ARG A 305 -25.38 -22.23 25.19
C ARG A 305 -24.18 -22.83 25.90
N VAL A 306 -23.06 -22.13 25.87
CA VAL A 306 -21.90 -22.42 26.72
C VAL A 306 -22.00 -21.58 27.98
N ILE A 307 -21.89 -22.22 29.14
CA ILE A 307 -21.79 -21.55 30.42
C ILE A 307 -20.38 -21.76 30.95
N LYS A 308 -19.73 -20.67 31.36
CA LYS A 308 -18.47 -20.74 32.11
C LYS A 308 -18.81 -21.15 33.54
N VAL A 309 -18.30 -22.31 33.95
CA VAL A 309 -18.41 -22.84 35.31
C VAL A 309 -17.01 -22.80 35.93
N VAL A 310 -16.91 -22.27 37.13
CA VAL A 310 -15.64 -22.23 37.87
C VAL A 310 -15.62 -23.43 38.80
N GLU A 311 -14.75 -24.40 38.53
CA GLU A 311 -14.50 -25.52 39.45
C GLU A 311 -13.46 -25.07 40.49
N LYS A 312 -13.86 -25.08 41.76
CA LYS A 312 -12.97 -24.86 42.91
C LYS A 312 -12.45 -26.22 43.38
N THR A 313 -11.14 -26.39 43.42
CA THR A 313 -10.50 -27.57 44.00
C THR A 313 -9.65 -27.12 45.18
N GLU A 314 -9.88 -27.70 46.35
CA GLU A 314 -9.08 -27.46 47.55
C GLU A 314 -8.14 -28.64 47.74
N GLN A 315 -6.83 -28.37 47.78
CA GLN A 315 -5.82 -29.36 48.12
C GLN A 315 -4.97 -28.83 49.28
N PRO A 316 -4.69 -29.65 50.31
CA PRO A 316 -3.76 -29.26 51.36
C PRO A 316 -2.36 -29.08 50.74
N ASP A 317 -1.66 -28.02 51.15
CA ASP A 317 -0.30 -27.74 50.68
C ASP A 317 0.64 -28.89 51.09
N ALA A 318 1.42 -29.39 50.15
CA ALA A 318 2.35 -30.49 50.39
C ALA A 318 3.51 -30.11 51.34
N LYS A 319 3.70 -28.82 51.64
CA LYS A 319 4.81 -28.32 52.48
C LYS A 319 4.39 -27.80 53.86
N GLU A 320 3.13 -27.38 54.03
CA GLU A 320 2.61 -26.86 55.30
C GLU A 320 1.21 -27.42 55.58
N THR A 321 1.08 -28.22 56.64
CA THR A 321 -0.14 -28.97 56.99
C THR A 321 -1.35 -28.10 57.33
N ASP A 322 -1.16 -26.79 57.50
CA ASP A 322 -2.20 -25.81 57.89
C ASP A 322 -2.59 -24.85 56.75
N THR A 323 -2.03 -25.03 55.55
CA THR A 323 -2.26 -24.14 54.40
C THR A 323 -3.08 -24.87 53.32
N VAL A 324 -4.24 -24.31 52.94
CA VAL A 324 -5.11 -24.87 51.88
C VAL A 324 -4.88 -24.10 50.58
N VAL A 325 -4.50 -24.81 49.52
CA VAL A 325 -4.37 -24.23 48.18
C VAL A 325 -5.71 -24.35 47.45
N GLU A 326 -6.32 -23.21 47.16
CA GLU A 326 -7.52 -23.13 46.33
C GLU A 326 -7.13 -22.96 44.85
N THR A 327 -7.44 -23.96 44.02
CA THR A 327 -7.27 -23.88 42.57
C THR A 327 -8.61 -23.60 41.91
N TYR A 328 -8.70 -22.48 41.20
CA TYR A 328 -9.85 -22.10 40.38
C TYR A 328 -9.58 -22.51 38.92
N LYS A 329 -10.37 -23.45 38.40
CA LYS A 329 -10.27 -23.87 37.01
C LYS A 329 -11.53 -23.48 36.25
N ASP A 330 -11.35 -22.68 35.22
CA ASP A 330 -12.41 -22.33 34.29
C ASP A 330 -12.77 -23.54 33.42
N ARG A 331 -14.02 -24.00 33.51
CA ARG A 331 -14.58 -25.07 32.69
C ARG A 331 -15.77 -24.55 31.91
N PHE A 332 -15.71 -24.67 30.59
CA PHE A 332 -16.84 -24.32 29.73
C PHE A 332 -17.76 -25.54 29.58
N VAL A 333 -18.96 -25.44 30.16
CA VAL A 333 -19.98 -26.51 30.10
C VAL A 333 -21.00 -26.16 29.04
N THR A 334 -21.18 -27.08 28.09
CA THR A 334 -22.23 -26.98 27.07
C THR A 334 -23.56 -27.36 27.68
N THR A 335 -24.57 -26.49 27.56
CA THR A 335 -25.93 -26.79 28.00
C THR A 335 -26.90 -26.65 26.84
N VAL A 336 -27.86 -27.58 26.73
CA VAL A 336 -28.94 -27.53 25.75
C VAL A 336 -30.26 -27.43 26.50
N ALA A 337 -30.96 -26.32 26.33
CA ALA A 337 -32.30 -26.13 26.85
C ALA A 337 -33.32 -26.56 25.79
N VAL A 338 -34.24 -27.42 26.20
CA VAL A 338 -35.32 -27.97 25.39
C VAL A 338 -36.63 -27.53 26.03
N LEU A 339 -37.38 -26.67 25.34
CA LEU A 339 -38.71 -26.24 25.77
C LEU A 339 -39.76 -27.05 25.01
N LYS A 340 -40.58 -27.76 25.75
CA LYS A 340 -41.76 -28.49 25.28
C LYS A 340 -43.02 -27.87 25.90
N GLN A 341 -44.19 -28.39 25.55
CA GLN A 341 -45.47 -27.90 26.10
C GLN A 341 -45.61 -28.15 27.61
N ASP A 342 -44.94 -29.18 28.13
CA ASP A 342 -45.00 -29.64 29.52
C ASP A 342 -43.90 -29.03 30.41
N GLY A 343 -42.89 -28.37 29.83
CA GLY A 343 -41.86 -27.68 30.60
C GLY A 343 -40.53 -27.48 29.87
N ILE A 344 -39.52 -27.06 30.64
CA ILE A 344 -38.15 -26.85 30.16
C ILE A 344 -37.25 -27.94 30.73
N GLN A 345 -36.56 -28.66 29.86
CA GLN A 345 -35.50 -29.59 30.22
C GLN A 345 -34.13 -28.96 29.88
N VAL A 346 -33.20 -28.95 30.83
CA VAL A 346 -31.83 -28.46 30.59
C VAL A 346 -30.86 -29.63 30.68
N ILE A 347 -30.22 -29.93 29.56
CA ILE A 347 -29.22 -31.00 29.43
C ILE A 347 -27.85 -30.37 29.61
N GLN A 348 -27.05 -30.86 30.55
CA GLN A 348 -25.73 -30.28 30.89
C GLN A 348 -24.59 -31.31 30.86
N ASP A 349 -24.92 -32.60 30.89
CA ASP A 349 -23.97 -33.70 30.92
C ASP A 349 -23.79 -34.35 29.53
N VAL A 350 -22.63 -34.99 29.33
CA VAL A 350 -22.26 -35.61 28.05
C VAL A 350 -23.19 -36.74 27.67
N LYS A 351 -23.70 -37.50 28.65
CA LYS A 351 -24.57 -38.65 28.41
C LYS A 351 -25.94 -38.18 27.91
N GLY A 352 -26.56 -37.23 28.61
CA GLY A 352 -27.83 -36.62 28.21
C GLY A 352 -27.74 -35.94 26.84
N LEU A 353 -26.64 -35.25 26.53
CA LEU A 353 -26.44 -34.65 25.21
C LEU A 353 -26.32 -35.70 24.11
N SER A 354 -25.61 -36.80 24.38
CA SER A 354 -25.44 -37.90 23.43
C SER A 354 -26.75 -38.63 23.16
N GLU A 355 -27.57 -38.87 24.20
CA GLU A 355 -28.90 -39.46 24.07
C GLU A 355 -29.83 -38.54 23.27
N PHE A 356 -29.84 -37.24 23.58
CA PHE A 356 -30.60 -36.24 22.85
C PHE A 356 -30.21 -36.17 21.36
N MET A 357 -28.91 -36.19 21.06
CA MET A 357 -28.42 -36.21 19.68
C MET A 357 -28.72 -37.52 18.94
N LYS A 358 -28.85 -38.66 19.63
CA LYS A 358 -29.29 -39.92 19.00
C LYS A 358 -30.75 -39.84 18.56
N VAL A 359 -31.61 -39.25 19.39
CA VAL A 359 -33.05 -39.16 19.14
C VAL A 359 -33.40 -38.05 18.14
N HIS A 360 -32.87 -36.85 18.34
CA HIS A 360 -33.27 -35.66 17.57
C HIS A 360 -32.21 -35.19 16.57
N GLY A 361 -31.04 -35.84 16.53
CA GLY A 361 -29.89 -35.39 15.74
C GLY A 361 -30.15 -35.30 14.24
N GLU A 362 -30.99 -36.17 13.67
CA GLU A 362 -31.34 -36.08 12.24
C GLU A 362 -32.25 -34.89 11.94
N LYS A 363 -33.27 -34.64 12.77
CA LYS A 363 -34.16 -33.48 12.62
C LYS A 363 -33.36 -32.17 12.77
N ILE A 364 -32.46 -32.12 13.75
CA ILE A 364 -31.54 -31.00 13.95
C ILE A 364 -30.60 -30.86 12.76
N ALA A 365 -29.95 -31.93 12.31
CA ALA A 365 -29.05 -31.88 11.17
C ALA A 365 -29.77 -31.41 9.90
N THR A 366 -30.99 -31.85 9.66
CA THR A 366 -31.81 -31.41 8.52
C THR A 366 -32.07 -29.90 8.59
N HIS A 367 -32.55 -29.40 9.73
CA HIS A 367 -32.79 -27.97 9.93
C HIS A 367 -31.50 -27.14 9.74
N VAL A 368 -30.37 -27.67 10.20
CA VAL A 368 -29.05 -27.04 10.10
C VAL A 368 -28.55 -27.04 8.66
N LEU A 369 -28.74 -28.13 7.91
CA LEU A 369 -28.37 -28.20 6.50
C LEU A 369 -29.25 -27.30 5.61
N GLU A 370 -30.53 -27.11 5.97
CA GLU A 370 -31.41 -26.14 5.31
C GLU A 370 -31.00 -24.69 5.59
N THR A 371 -30.58 -24.42 6.83
CA THR A 371 -30.18 -23.07 7.28
C THR A 371 -28.78 -22.70 6.79
N TYR A 372 -27.82 -23.63 6.84
CA TYR A 372 -26.40 -23.40 6.55
C TYR A 372 -25.97 -24.18 5.30
N LYS A 373 -26.50 -23.79 4.14
CA LYS A 373 -26.18 -24.44 2.87
C LYS A 373 -24.70 -24.24 2.51
N PRO A 374 -23.91 -25.30 2.31
CA PRO A 374 -22.48 -25.13 2.05
C PRO A 374 -22.20 -24.50 0.68
N ILE A 375 -21.05 -23.83 0.55
CA ILE A 375 -20.56 -23.29 -0.74
C ILE A 375 -20.26 -24.43 -1.72
N TYR A 376 -19.76 -25.55 -1.20
CA TYR A 376 -19.45 -26.76 -1.94
C TYR A 376 -20.10 -27.96 -1.26
N ASN A 377 -20.92 -28.73 -1.97
CA ASN A 377 -21.70 -29.83 -1.40
C ASN A 377 -21.20 -31.20 -1.87
N LEU A 378 -19.87 -31.34 -2.02
CA LEU A 378 -19.23 -32.57 -2.56
C LEU A 378 -19.67 -32.89 -4.00
N ASP A 379 -20.04 -31.86 -4.75
CA ASP A 379 -20.63 -31.90 -6.07
C ASP A 379 -19.75 -31.13 -7.07
N PRO A 380 -18.56 -31.68 -7.43
CA PRO A 380 -17.71 -31.01 -8.39
C PRO A 380 -18.40 -30.95 -9.76
N ASN A 381 -18.31 -29.81 -10.44
CA ASN A 381 -18.83 -29.67 -11.79
C ASN A 381 -17.87 -30.29 -12.82
N ALA A 382 -18.32 -30.45 -14.06
CA ALA A 382 -17.54 -31.10 -15.12
C ALA A 382 -16.16 -30.44 -15.34
N ASN A 383 -16.07 -29.11 -15.29
CA ASN A 383 -14.82 -28.37 -15.44
C ASN A 383 -13.87 -28.63 -14.25
N GLU A 384 -14.37 -28.59 -13.02
CA GLU A 384 -13.59 -28.91 -11.82
C GLU A 384 -13.06 -30.34 -11.86
N ILE A 385 -13.85 -31.29 -12.35
CA ILE A 385 -13.43 -32.69 -12.53
C ILE A 385 -12.29 -32.75 -13.56
N GLU A 386 -12.48 -32.14 -14.73
CA GLU A 386 -11.53 -32.17 -15.85
C GLU A 386 -10.17 -31.55 -15.49
N VAL A 387 -10.17 -30.46 -14.73
CA VAL A 387 -8.93 -29.84 -14.23
C VAL A 387 -8.25 -30.78 -13.22
N LEU A 388 -8.99 -31.25 -12.22
CA LEU A 388 -8.43 -32.06 -11.13
C LEU A 388 -7.95 -33.45 -11.60
N ASP A 389 -8.52 -34.02 -12.66
CA ASP A 389 -8.10 -35.31 -13.23
C ASP A 389 -6.71 -35.25 -13.87
N ARG A 390 -6.24 -34.07 -14.29
CA ARG A 390 -4.91 -33.90 -14.89
C ARG A 390 -3.80 -33.85 -13.85
N LEU A 391 -4.14 -33.57 -12.58
CA LEU A 391 -3.17 -33.27 -11.53
C LEU A 391 -2.65 -34.53 -10.83
N GLY A 392 -1.35 -34.53 -10.53
CA GLY A 392 -0.65 -35.61 -9.83
C GLY A 392 -0.48 -36.88 -10.65
N THR A 393 -0.78 -36.83 -11.96
CA THR A 393 -0.71 -37.97 -12.89
C THR A 393 0.73 -38.42 -13.16
N GLN A 394 1.71 -37.54 -12.97
CA GLN A 394 3.14 -37.84 -13.12
C GLN A 394 3.76 -38.53 -11.90
N ARG A 395 3.02 -38.65 -10.80
CA ARG A 395 3.49 -39.31 -9.57
C ARG A 395 3.38 -40.82 -9.68
N LYS A 396 4.08 -41.53 -8.78
CA LYS A 396 3.85 -42.95 -8.57
C LYS A 396 2.48 -43.17 -7.93
N ALA A 397 1.67 -44.05 -8.51
CA ALA A 397 0.38 -44.45 -7.93
C ALA A 397 0.57 -45.03 -6.53
N LEU A 398 -0.32 -44.66 -5.60
CA LEU A 398 -0.32 -45.19 -4.24
C LEU A 398 -0.88 -46.62 -4.22
N PRO A 399 -0.55 -47.43 -3.20
CA PRO A 399 -1.16 -48.76 -3.03
C PRO A 399 -2.69 -48.66 -3.02
N GLY A 400 -3.36 -49.40 -3.91
CA GLY A 400 -4.82 -49.39 -4.04
C GLY A 400 -5.39 -48.34 -4.98
N GLN A 401 -4.56 -47.54 -5.67
CA GLN A 401 -5.00 -46.68 -6.78
C GLN A 401 -4.72 -47.34 -8.14
N GLU A 402 -5.71 -47.32 -9.03
CA GLU A 402 -5.54 -47.77 -10.43
C GLU A 402 -4.65 -46.80 -11.22
N HIS A 403 -4.80 -45.49 -10.96
CA HIS A 403 -4.05 -44.43 -11.62
C HIS A 403 -3.52 -43.42 -10.59
N ALA A 404 -2.36 -42.83 -10.89
CA ALA A 404 -1.81 -41.75 -10.09
C ALA A 404 -2.67 -40.48 -10.22
N GLY A 405 -2.82 -39.74 -9.12
CA GLY A 405 -3.59 -38.51 -9.09
C GLY A 405 -3.94 -38.08 -7.67
N LEU A 406 -4.71 -37.00 -7.57
CA LEU A 406 -5.22 -36.51 -6.29
C LEU A 406 -6.18 -37.51 -5.65
N LEU A 407 -6.07 -37.69 -4.33
CA LEU A 407 -7.04 -38.47 -3.56
C LEU A 407 -8.42 -37.79 -3.59
N PRO A 408 -9.54 -38.53 -3.53
CA PRO A 408 -10.88 -37.95 -3.55
C PRO A 408 -11.09 -36.83 -2.53
N ALA A 409 -10.59 -37.01 -1.30
CA ALA A 409 -10.66 -35.98 -0.26
C ALA A 409 -9.86 -34.71 -0.61
N GLN A 410 -8.70 -34.84 -1.27
CA GLN A 410 -7.90 -33.71 -1.73
C GLN A 410 -8.62 -32.95 -2.86
N ARG A 411 -9.26 -33.68 -3.78
CA ARG A 411 -10.06 -33.11 -4.87
C ARG A 411 -11.21 -32.27 -4.34
N HIS A 412 -12.00 -32.82 -3.42
CA HIS A 412 -13.10 -32.11 -2.77
C HIS A 412 -12.62 -30.89 -1.98
N ALA A 413 -11.50 -31.01 -1.24
CA ALA A 413 -10.93 -29.88 -0.51
C ALA A 413 -10.48 -28.76 -1.46
N ALA A 414 -9.78 -29.08 -2.55
CA ALA A 414 -9.34 -28.10 -3.54
C ALA A 414 -10.53 -27.37 -4.19
N ALA A 415 -11.55 -28.11 -4.63
CA ALA A 415 -12.78 -27.53 -5.19
C ALA A 415 -13.49 -26.59 -4.19
N ALA A 416 -13.61 -27.01 -2.94
CA ALA A 416 -14.25 -26.22 -1.91
C ALA A 416 -13.47 -24.92 -1.61
N LEU A 417 -12.15 -25.00 -1.52
CA LEU A 417 -11.28 -23.83 -1.33
C LEU A 417 -11.34 -22.88 -2.52
N ALA A 418 -11.29 -23.39 -3.76
CA ALA A 418 -11.40 -22.58 -4.96
C ALA A 418 -12.74 -21.82 -5.03
N ARG A 419 -13.87 -22.49 -4.74
CA ARG A 419 -15.18 -21.81 -4.66
C ARG A 419 -15.24 -20.78 -3.53
N SER A 420 -14.60 -21.04 -2.38
CA SER A 420 -14.51 -20.05 -1.30
C SER A 420 -13.70 -18.83 -1.70
N ILE A 421 -12.56 -19.00 -2.39
CA ILE A 421 -11.75 -17.86 -2.88
C ILE A 421 -12.54 -17.06 -3.90
N ARG A 422 -13.23 -17.70 -4.85
CA ARG A 422 -14.08 -16.98 -5.83
C ARG A 422 -15.18 -16.14 -5.18
N LYS A 423 -15.70 -16.58 -4.03
CA LYS A 423 -16.80 -15.90 -3.34
C LYS A 423 -16.34 -14.86 -2.32
N ASN A 424 -15.28 -15.16 -1.58
CA ASN A 424 -14.86 -14.42 -0.39
C ASN A 424 -13.45 -13.83 -0.51
N ASP A 425 -12.80 -13.97 -1.67
CA ASP A 425 -11.39 -13.62 -1.95
C ASP A 425 -10.34 -14.35 -1.08
N VAL A 426 -10.78 -15.23 -0.18
CA VAL A 426 -9.92 -15.96 0.75
C VAL A 426 -10.47 -17.35 1.08
N ALA A 427 -9.55 -18.29 1.39
CA ALA A 427 -9.89 -19.57 1.98
C ALA A 427 -8.76 -20.08 2.88
N ASN A 428 -9.14 -20.74 3.97
CA ASN A 428 -8.20 -21.32 4.93
C ASN A 428 -8.36 -22.85 4.97
N CYS A 429 -7.24 -23.57 4.89
CA CYS A 429 -7.20 -25.02 5.02
C CYS A 429 -6.32 -25.42 6.22
N GLN A 430 -6.94 -25.97 7.25
CA GLN A 430 -6.24 -26.58 8.37
C GLN A 430 -6.16 -28.10 8.16
N ALA A 431 -4.94 -28.63 8.03
CA ALA A 431 -4.71 -30.04 7.72
C ALA A 431 -3.47 -30.60 8.42
N GLU A 432 -3.56 -31.84 8.89
CA GLU A 432 -2.48 -32.57 9.54
C GLU A 432 -1.29 -32.85 8.58
N MET A 433 -0.19 -33.34 9.14
CA MET A 433 0.91 -33.84 8.32
C MET A 433 0.46 -35.06 7.51
N GLY A 434 0.87 -35.14 6.24
CA GLY A 434 0.51 -36.24 5.35
C GLY A 434 -0.77 -36.05 4.53
N THR A 435 -1.62 -35.07 4.84
CA THR A 435 -2.87 -34.83 4.08
C THR A 435 -2.64 -34.36 2.63
N GLY A 436 -1.42 -33.94 2.28
CA GLY A 436 -1.08 -33.42 0.95
C GLY A 436 -1.44 -31.95 0.77
N LYS A 437 -1.09 -31.11 1.75
CA LYS A 437 -1.34 -29.65 1.73
C LYS A 437 -0.88 -29.00 0.43
N THR A 438 0.34 -29.29 -0.02
CA THR A 438 0.88 -28.80 -1.29
C THR A 438 -0.01 -29.20 -2.46
N THR A 439 -0.39 -30.48 -2.56
CA THR A 439 -1.27 -31.01 -3.60
C THR A 439 -2.66 -30.35 -3.61
N ILE A 440 -3.21 -30.06 -2.42
CA ILE A 440 -4.49 -29.36 -2.30
C ILE A 440 -4.33 -27.92 -2.80
N SER A 441 -3.27 -27.22 -2.35
CA SER A 441 -2.98 -25.84 -2.76
C SER A 441 -2.72 -25.69 -4.26
N THR A 442 -1.98 -26.62 -4.87
CA THR A 442 -1.77 -26.63 -6.33
C THR A 442 -3.05 -26.89 -7.10
N GLY A 443 -3.90 -27.79 -6.60
CA GLY A 443 -5.25 -27.99 -7.16
C GLY A 443 -6.09 -26.72 -7.11
N VAL A 444 -5.96 -25.90 -6.06
CA VAL A 444 -6.63 -24.59 -5.98
C VAL A 444 -6.09 -23.61 -7.02
N ILE A 445 -4.78 -23.52 -7.21
CA ILE A 445 -4.15 -22.64 -8.21
C ILE A 445 -4.66 -22.98 -9.61
N GLU A 446 -4.64 -24.27 -9.97
CA GLU A 446 -5.13 -24.78 -11.26
C GLU A 446 -6.62 -24.51 -11.47
N LEU A 447 -7.44 -24.78 -10.45
CA LEU A 447 -8.88 -24.53 -10.53
C LEU A 447 -9.22 -23.05 -10.73
N LEU A 448 -8.35 -22.14 -10.27
CA LEU A 448 -8.55 -20.70 -10.36
C LEU A 448 -7.82 -20.05 -11.55
N ASP A 449 -6.99 -20.81 -12.28
CA ASP A 449 -6.07 -20.28 -13.30
C ASP A 449 -5.22 -19.11 -12.75
N ALA A 450 -4.71 -19.27 -11.52
CA ALA A 450 -4.11 -18.19 -10.75
C ALA A 450 -2.59 -18.08 -10.99
N TYR A 451 -2.19 -17.83 -12.25
CA TYR A 451 -0.79 -17.71 -12.66
C TYR A 451 -0.38 -16.26 -13.00
N PRO A 452 0.86 -15.85 -12.65
CA PRO A 452 1.81 -16.56 -11.79
C PRO A 452 1.38 -16.55 -10.31
N ALA A 453 1.76 -17.60 -9.57
CA ALA A 453 1.44 -17.75 -8.15
C ALA A 453 2.65 -17.53 -7.24
N ILE A 454 2.44 -16.89 -6.08
CA ILE A 454 3.46 -16.76 -5.02
C ILE A 454 3.11 -17.70 -3.88
N VAL A 455 4.05 -18.57 -3.50
CA VAL A 455 3.92 -19.49 -2.36
C VAL A 455 4.84 -19.04 -1.23
N LEU A 456 4.26 -18.79 -0.05
CA LEU A 456 5.01 -18.50 1.17
C LEU A 456 5.06 -19.74 2.06
N CYS A 457 6.26 -20.21 2.42
CA CYS A 457 6.44 -21.35 3.30
C CYS A 457 7.71 -21.21 4.17
N PRO A 458 7.83 -21.96 5.29
CA PRO A 458 9.07 -22.04 6.06
C PRO A 458 10.28 -22.39 5.18
N PRO A 459 11.47 -21.78 5.42
CA PRO A 459 12.62 -21.92 4.52
C PRO A 459 13.04 -23.37 4.21
N HIS A 460 12.96 -24.25 5.21
CA HIS A 460 13.31 -25.66 5.06
C HIS A 460 12.32 -26.47 4.20
N LEU A 461 11.14 -25.92 3.88
CA LEU A 461 10.14 -26.57 3.03
C LEU A 461 10.22 -26.10 1.57
N VAL A 462 10.98 -25.05 1.25
CA VAL A 462 11.04 -24.48 -0.11
C VAL A 462 11.43 -25.53 -1.16
N PRO A 463 12.51 -26.34 -0.99
CA PRO A 463 12.87 -27.35 -1.99
C PRO A 463 11.79 -28.42 -2.16
N LYS A 464 11.09 -28.75 -1.07
CA LYS A 464 9.99 -29.72 -1.08
C LYS A 464 8.78 -29.17 -1.86
N TRP A 465 8.42 -27.91 -1.65
CA TRP A 465 7.32 -27.26 -2.38
C TRP A 465 7.59 -27.18 -3.87
N ILE A 466 8.80 -26.75 -4.28
CA ILE A 466 9.19 -26.70 -5.70
C ILE A 466 8.98 -28.06 -6.36
N ARG A 467 9.60 -29.11 -5.80
CA ARG A 467 9.46 -30.47 -6.32
C ARG A 467 8.01 -30.93 -6.36
N GLU A 468 7.25 -30.72 -5.29
CA GLU A 468 5.85 -31.19 -5.23
C GLU A 468 4.93 -30.42 -6.18
N ILE A 469 5.19 -29.14 -6.48
CA ILE A 469 4.42 -28.36 -7.47
C ILE A 469 4.66 -28.94 -8.87
N GLU A 470 5.92 -29.11 -9.25
CA GLU A 470 6.32 -29.63 -10.57
C GLU A 470 5.86 -31.08 -10.79
N GLU A 471 5.83 -31.89 -9.73
CA GLU A 471 5.27 -33.26 -9.79
C GLU A 471 3.74 -33.31 -9.88
N VAL A 472 3.02 -32.27 -9.43
CA VAL A 472 1.54 -32.27 -9.42
C VAL A 472 0.97 -31.65 -10.67
N ILE A 473 1.50 -30.51 -11.09
CA ILE A 473 0.94 -29.73 -12.18
C ILE A 473 1.78 -30.00 -13.43
N PRO A 474 1.23 -30.69 -14.45
CA PRO A 474 1.97 -30.97 -15.67
C PRO A 474 2.46 -29.68 -16.34
N GLY A 475 3.77 -29.56 -16.53
CA GLY A 475 4.39 -28.40 -17.18
C GLY A 475 4.57 -27.16 -16.30
N ALA A 476 4.21 -27.23 -15.01
CA ALA A 476 4.52 -26.14 -14.09
C ALA A 476 6.02 -26.02 -13.83
N TYR A 477 6.47 -24.79 -13.60
CA TYR A 477 7.82 -24.46 -13.20
C TYR A 477 7.78 -23.67 -11.89
N ALA A 478 8.53 -24.11 -10.88
CA ALA A 478 8.60 -23.43 -9.60
C ALA A 478 10.05 -23.03 -9.28
N ARG A 479 10.24 -21.81 -8.75
CA ARG A 479 11.56 -21.28 -8.42
C ARG A 479 11.57 -20.64 -7.04
N GLU A 480 12.66 -20.85 -6.30
CA GLU A 480 12.95 -20.10 -5.08
C GLU A 480 13.39 -18.67 -5.44
N ILE A 481 12.65 -17.67 -4.94
CA ILE A 481 13.05 -16.27 -5.02
C ILE A 481 13.95 -15.95 -3.83
N ARG A 482 15.25 -15.75 -4.07
CA ARG A 482 16.25 -15.49 -3.01
C ARG A 482 16.54 -14.00 -2.84
N ARG A 483 16.52 -13.25 -3.93
CA ARG A 483 16.85 -11.82 -3.96
C ARG A 483 15.72 -11.02 -4.59
N ILE A 484 15.12 -10.18 -3.78
CA ILE A 484 14.21 -9.14 -4.21
C ILE A 484 15.09 -7.90 -4.41
N GLY A 485 15.34 -7.54 -5.68
CA GLY A 485 16.20 -6.41 -6.04
C GLY A 485 15.79 -5.11 -5.35
N ARG A 486 16.74 -4.21 -5.10
CA ARG A 486 16.52 -2.96 -4.36
C ARG A 486 16.14 -1.80 -5.28
N ASN A 487 16.54 -1.82 -6.55
CA ASN A 487 16.27 -0.78 -7.54
C ASN A 487 16.18 -1.35 -8.97
N SER A 488 15.44 -0.68 -9.85
CA SER A 488 15.13 -1.16 -11.21
C SER A 488 16.31 -1.15 -12.19
N ASP A 489 17.39 -0.41 -11.95
CA ASP A 489 18.31 0.00 -13.04
C ASP A 489 19.80 -0.27 -12.76
N GLU A 490 20.14 -0.96 -11.67
CA GLU A 490 21.52 -1.40 -11.45
C GLU A 490 21.77 -2.69 -12.23
N VAL A 491 22.63 -2.62 -13.26
CA VAL A 491 23.01 -3.75 -14.13
C VAL A 491 23.58 -4.96 -13.35
N TYR A 492 24.00 -4.74 -12.10
CA TYR A 492 24.55 -5.77 -11.22
C TYR A 492 23.60 -6.21 -10.09
N ASP A 493 22.38 -5.65 -10.00
CA ASP A 493 21.39 -6.05 -9.00
C ASP A 493 20.67 -7.32 -9.46
N VAL A 494 20.97 -8.44 -8.80
CA VAL A 494 20.33 -9.73 -9.07
C VAL A 494 18.90 -9.68 -8.53
N ASN A 495 17.92 -9.60 -9.44
CA ASN A 495 16.51 -9.53 -9.12
C ASN A 495 15.76 -10.76 -9.65
N ASP A 496 15.67 -11.79 -8.81
CA ASP A 496 15.05 -13.09 -9.16
C ASP A 496 13.57 -12.92 -9.55
N VAL A 497 12.89 -11.91 -8.99
CA VAL A 497 11.47 -11.62 -9.30
C VAL A 497 11.32 -11.12 -10.73
N ARG A 498 12.17 -10.17 -11.15
CA ARG A 498 12.13 -9.64 -12.52
C ARG A 498 12.45 -10.75 -13.52
N GLU A 499 13.52 -11.49 -13.27
CA GLU A 499 13.92 -12.60 -14.14
C GLU A 499 12.79 -13.63 -14.32
N PHE A 500 12.11 -13.98 -13.22
CA PHE A 500 10.95 -14.88 -13.27
C PHE A 500 9.80 -14.30 -14.11
N LEU A 501 9.45 -13.03 -13.92
CA LEU A 501 8.37 -12.38 -14.67
C LEU A 501 8.69 -12.24 -16.16
N ASP A 502 9.95 -11.97 -16.51
CA ASP A 502 10.39 -11.89 -17.90
C ASP A 502 10.33 -13.27 -18.58
N GLN A 503 10.74 -14.33 -17.87
CA GLN A 503 10.59 -15.71 -18.34
C GLN A 503 9.12 -16.11 -18.50
N TYR A 504 8.26 -15.76 -17.54
CA TYR A 504 6.83 -16.05 -17.62
C TYR A 504 6.14 -15.34 -18.79
N LYS A 505 6.53 -14.09 -19.11
CA LYS A 505 5.99 -13.36 -20.27
C LYS A 505 6.48 -13.90 -21.61
N ALA A 506 7.60 -14.61 -21.63
CA ALA A 506 8.20 -15.17 -22.84
C ALA A 506 7.72 -16.59 -23.16
N ALA A 507 7.19 -17.30 -22.15
CA ALA A 507 6.54 -18.61 -22.28
C ALA A 507 5.08 -18.44 -22.73
#